data_AF-A0A7W1W7V1-F1
#
_entry.id   AF-A0A7W1W7V1-F1
#
_cell.length_a   1.000
_cell.length_b   1.000
_cell.length_c   1.000
_cell.angle_alpha   90.00
_cell.angle_beta   90.00
_cell.angle_gamma   90.00
#
_symmetry.space_group_name_H-M   'P 1'
#
loop_
_entity.id
_entity.type
_entity.pdbx_description
1 polymer ?
#
loop_
_entity_poly.entity_id
_entity_poly.type
_entity_poly.pdbx_seq_one_letter_code
_entity_poly.pdbx_strand_id
1 'polypeptide(L)'
;MKNKFLKINFSLNYIIPRMLVLVLTISFSQNVFGQEKTENPSPVIPKAKLITSSPYSNSEVESLNIDLLRNEVNRNFRNRGLIIIYCGKTCQYGEIEAHLRGINLSLRGKGLKDKQFLVLQGGYREEFGIEYWLMPENACLPIPDSTIDIKDVKFKGTYKRKFVAYDCC
;
A
#
# COMPACT_ATOMS: atom_id res chain seq x y z
N MET A 1 4.25 -71.24 38.01
CA MET A 1 4.34 -71.07 36.54
C MET A 1 3.01 -71.47 35.91
N LYS A 2 2.22 -70.50 35.42
CA LYS A 2 0.95 -70.73 34.71
C LYS A 2 0.98 -69.86 33.45
N ASN A 3 1.20 -70.49 32.29
CA ASN A 3 1.27 -69.81 30.99
C ASN A 3 -0.14 -69.49 30.48
N LYS A 4 -0.43 -68.20 30.28
CA LYS A 4 -1.60 -67.70 29.56
C LYS A 4 -1.31 -67.76 28.06
N PHE A 5 -2.03 -68.63 27.35
CA PHE A 5 -2.07 -68.65 25.88
C PHE A 5 -3.02 -67.56 25.37
N LEU A 6 -2.49 -66.65 24.55
CA LEU A 6 -3.25 -65.69 23.75
C LEU A 6 -3.97 -66.42 22.60
N LYS A 7 -5.29 -66.25 22.50
CA LYS A 7 -6.07 -66.54 21.29
C LYS A 7 -6.23 -65.25 20.51
N ILE A 8 -5.63 -65.18 19.33
CA ILE A 8 -5.88 -64.12 18.34
C ILE A 8 -6.70 -64.75 17.22
N ASN A 9 -7.97 -64.36 17.11
CA ASN A 9 -8.83 -64.74 16.00
C ASN A 9 -8.60 -63.76 14.84
N PHE A 10 -7.89 -64.19 13.79
CA PHE A 10 -7.86 -63.48 12.52
C PHE A 10 -9.04 -63.98 11.66
N SER A 11 -10.06 -63.15 11.50
CA SER A 11 -11.15 -63.41 10.55
C SER A 11 -10.64 -63.25 9.12
N LEU A 12 -10.46 -64.40 8.48
CA LEU A 12 -10.28 -64.57 7.05
C LEU A 12 -11.60 -64.20 6.35
N ASN A 13 -11.67 -63.03 5.72
CA ASN A 13 -12.73 -62.73 4.75
C ASN A 13 -12.11 -62.01 3.55
N TYR A 14 -11.99 -62.77 2.45
CA TYR A 14 -12.32 -62.38 1.07
C TYR A 14 -11.75 -61.03 0.60
N ILE A 15 -10.57 -60.90 -0.02
CA ILE A 15 -10.03 -61.51 -1.26
C ILE A 15 -11.07 -61.64 -2.39
N ILE A 16 -10.82 -60.83 -3.44
CA ILE A 16 -11.34 -60.83 -4.84
C ILE A 16 -12.59 -59.93 -5.09
N PRO A 17 -12.63 -59.05 -6.13
CA PRO A 17 -11.67 -58.81 -7.23
C PRO A 17 -11.19 -57.35 -7.37
N ARG A 18 -9.86 -57.18 -7.45
CA ARG A 18 -9.16 -55.93 -7.82
C ARG A 18 -8.78 -55.89 -9.31
N MET A 19 -9.49 -56.65 -10.15
CA MET A 19 -9.17 -56.91 -11.56
C MET A 19 -10.29 -56.44 -12.49
N LEU A 20 -10.69 -55.16 -12.40
CA LEU A 20 -11.61 -54.54 -13.36
C LEU A 20 -11.45 -53.00 -13.43
N VAL A 21 -10.21 -52.49 -13.37
CA VAL A 21 -9.92 -51.04 -13.48
C VAL A 21 -8.79 -50.76 -14.48
N LEU A 22 -8.61 -51.60 -15.50
CA LEU A 22 -7.45 -51.53 -16.40
C LEU A 22 -7.79 -51.33 -17.89
N VAL A 23 -9.01 -50.92 -18.24
CA VAL A 23 -9.41 -50.71 -19.66
C VAL A 23 -10.22 -49.41 -19.90
N LEU A 24 -10.10 -48.39 -19.03
CA LEU A 24 -10.75 -47.08 -19.26
C LEU A 24 -9.80 -45.88 -19.11
N THR A 25 -8.51 -46.06 -19.37
CA THR A 25 -7.49 -44.98 -19.26
C THR A 25 -6.75 -44.69 -20.57
N ILE A 26 -7.19 -45.21 -21.72
CA ILE A 26 -6.53 -44.99 -23.01
C ILE A 26 -7.55 -44.46 -24.03
N SER A 27 -8.02 -43.22 -23.91
CA SER A 27 -8.72 -42.51 -25.02
C SER A 27 -8.90 -40.99 -24.84
N PHE A 28 -8.17 -40.29 -23.97
CA PHE A 28 -8.28 -38.83 -23.89
C PHE A 28 -6.92 -38.11 -23.86
N SER A 29 -6.01 -38.56 -24.72
CA SER A 29 -4.64 -38.04 -24.79
C SER A 29 -4.35 -37.18 -26.03
N GLN A 30 -5.32 -36.43 -26.58
CA GLN A 30 -5.06 -35.60 -27.78
C GLN A 30 -5.68 -34.19 -27.83
N ASN A 31 -6.16 -33.61 -26.72
CA ASN A 31 -6.63 -32.20 -26.74
C ASN A 31 -5.78 -31.26 -25.88
N VAL A 32 -4.47 -31.48 -25.81
CA VAL A 32 -3.59 -30.68 -24.97
C VAL A 32 -2.52 -30.03 -25.85
N PHE A 33 -2.53 -28.70 -25.87
CA PHE A 33 -1.55 -27.78 -26.44
C PHE A 33 -1.70 -27.39 -27.92
N GLY A 34 -2.86 -26.82 -28.25
CA GLY A 34 -2.83 -25.59 -29.04
C GLY A 34 -2.25 -24.48 -28.16
N GLN A 35 -0.94 -24.22 -28.23
CA GLN A 35 -0.39 -22.97 -27.74
C GLN A 35 -0.85 -21.87 -28.68
N GLU A 36 -2.05 -21.34 -28.41
CA GLU A 36 -2.34 -19.98 -28.77
C GLU A 36 -1.25 -19.15 -28.11
N LYS A 37 -0.40 -18.55 -28.93
CA LYS A 37 0.65 -17.62 -28.50
C LYS A 37 -0.09 -16.45 -27.89
N THR A 38 -0.42 -16.57 -26.61
CA THR A 38 -0.90 -15.46 -25.79
C THR A 38 0.24 -14.46 -25.82
N GLU A 39 0.08 -13.43 -26.66
CA GLU A 39 0.73 -12.16 -26.46
C GLU A 39 0.44 -11.80 -25.02
N ASN A 40 1.40 -12.09 -24.14
CA ASN A 40 1.29 -11.82 -22.72
C ASN A 40 0.98 -10.32 -22.66
N PRO A 41 -0.24 -9.92 -22.26
CA PRO A 41 -0.59 -8.51 -22.26
C PRO A 41 0.44 -7.85 -21.36
N SER A 42 1.17 -6.88 -21.93
CA SER A 42 2.22 -6.15 -21.23
C SER A 42 1.71 -5.81 -19.83
N PRO A 43 2.45 -6.12 -18.76
CA PRO A 43 1.94 -6.03 -17.39
C PRO A 43 1.32 -4.64 -17.19
N VAL A 44 0.00 -4.61 -16.98
CA VAL A 44 -0.73 -3.35 -16.80
C VAL A 44 -0.23 -2.76 -15.48
N ILE A 45 0.62 -1.74 -15.57
CA ILE A 45 1.18 -1.08 -14.40
C ILE A 45 0.01 -0.38 -13.71
N PRO A 46 -0.32 -0.75 -12.46
CA PRO A 46 -1.45 -0.15 -11.76
C PRO A 46 -1.15 1.33 -11.52
N LYS A 47 -2.12 2.21 -11.80
CA LYS A 47 -1.97 3.65 -11.59
C LYS A 47 -2.35 4.02 -10.16
N ALA A 48 -1.63 4.98 -9.57
CA ALA A 48 -2.04 5.58 -8.31
C ALA A 48 -3.40 6.28 -8.45
N LYS A 49 -4.22 6.20 -7.40
CA LYS A 49 -5.57 6.77 -7.35
C LYS A 49 -5.65 7.87 -6.31
N LEU A 50 -6.07 9.07 -6.71
CA LEU A 50 -6.39 10.14 -5.78
C LEU A 50 -7.67 9.78 -5.03
N ILE A 51 -7.63 9.77 -3.70
CA ILE A 51 -8.78 9.49 -2.84
C ILE A 51 -9.49 10.79 -2.50
N THR A 52 -8.74 11.78 -2.05
CA THR A 52 -9.27 13.08 -1.62
C THR A 52 -8.17 14.15 -1.64
N SER A 53 -8.59 15.41 -1.66
CA SER A 53 -7.73 16.58 -1.56
C SER A 53 -8.35 17.61 -0.62
N SER A 54 -7.51 18.31 0.15
CA SER A 54 -7.94 19.38 1.06
C SER A 54 -7.22 20.68 0.69
N PRO A 55 -7.93 21.82 0.53
CA PRO A 55 -7.30 23.11 0.23
C PRO A 55 -6.73 23.82 1.46
N TYR A 56 -6.83 23.22 2.64
CA TYR A 56 -6.31 23.77 3.89
C TYR A 56 -5.87 22.67 4.85
N SER A 57 -4.99 23.06 5.77
CA SER A 57 -4.50 22.23 6.87
C SER A 57 -5.34 22.52 8.13
N ASN A 58 -6.23 21.60 8.47
CA ASN A 58 -7.00 21.60 9.71
C ASN A 58 -6.87 20.21 10.32
N SER A 59 -6.57 20.12 11.61
CA SER A 59 -6.29 18.85 12.29
C SER A 59 -7.44 17.83 12.22
N GLU A 60 -8.70 18.29 12.26
CA GLU A 60 -9.87 17.41 12.18
C GLU A 60 -10.03 16.84 10.77
N VAL A 61 -9.94 17.70 9.76
CA VAL A 61 -10.04 17.32 8.34
C VAL A 61 -8.86 16.43 7.93
N GLU A 62 -7.66 16.73 8.39
CA GLU A 62 -6.48 15.89 8.19
C GLU A 62 -6.63 14.53 8.85
N SER A 63 -7.08 14.47 10.11
CA SER A 63 -7.31 13.19 10.79
C SER A 63 -8.34 12.34 10.03
N LEU A 64 -9.44 12.94 9.58
CA LEU A 64 -10.47 12.26 8.81
C LEU A 64 -9.92 11.74 7.47
N ASN A 65 -9.17 12.55 6.73
CA ASN A 65 -8.57 12.13 5.46
C ASN A 65 -7.50 11.04 5.65
N ILE A 66 -6.71 11.09 6.72
CA ILE A 66 -5.77 10.02 7.09
C ILE A 66 -6.53 8.72 7.40
N ASP A 67 -7.63 8.79 8.14
CA ASP A 67 -8.43 7.61 8.47
C ASP A 67 -9.12 7.02 7.22
N LEU A 68 -9.61 7.87 6.31
CA LEU A 68 -10.11 7.43 5.00
C LEU A 68 -9.03 6.71 4.19
N LEU A 69 -7.84 7.30 4.07
CA LEU A 69 -6.72 6.69 3.37
C LEU A 69 -6.30 5.37 4.02
N ARG A 70 -6.25 5.32 5.35
CA ARG A 70 -5.95 4.11 6.12
C ARG A 70 -6.95 2.99 5.82
N ASN A 71 -8.25 3.31 5.75
CA ASN A 71 -9.27 2.32 5.43
C ASN A 71 -9.06 1.72 4.03
N GLU A 72 -8.69 2.54 3.05
CA GLU A 72 -8.37 2.05 1.69
C GLU A 72 -7.10 1.19 1.65
N VAL A 73 -6.07 1.57 2.41
CA VAL A 73 -4.83 0.77 2.56
C VAL A 73 -5.12 -0.56 3.26
N ASN A 74 -5.97 -0.58 4.28
CA ASN A 74 -6.31 -1.80 5.02
C ASN A 74 -7.15 -2.80 4.19
N ARG A 75 -7.88 -2.34 3.16
CA ARG A 75 -8.61 -3.25 2.24
C ARG A 75 -7.66 -4.15 1.46
N ASN A 76 -6.45 -3.68 1.16
CA ASN A 76 -5.42 -4.48 0.50
C ASN A 76 -4.03 -4.08 1.01
N PHE A 77 -3.42 -4.96 1.81
CA PHE A 77 -2.11 -4.74 2.44
C PHE A 77 -0.95 -4.53 1.46
N ARG A 78 -1.13 -4.82 0.17
CA ARG A 78 -0.15 -4.52 -0.88
C ARG A 78 -0.15 -3.04 -1.28
N ASN A 79 -1.24 -2.32 -0.98
CA ASN A 79 -1.33 -0.89 -1.25
C ASN A 79 -0.55 -0.10 -0.18
N ARG A 80 -0.10 1.08 -0.59
CA ARG A 80 0.51 2.09 0.27
C ARG A 80 -0.29 3.39 0.19
N GLY A 81 -0.31 4.14 1.27
CA GLY A 81 -0.81 5.51 1.29
C GLY A 81 0.30 6.48 0.89
N LEU A 82 -0.02 7.49 0.10
CA LEU A 82 0.85 8.61 -0.19
C LEU A 82 0.12 9.91 0.13
N ILE A 83 0.77 10.81 0.85
CA ILE A 83 0.26 12.14 1.17
C ILE A 83 1.21 13.15 0.54
N ILE A 84 0.72 14.03 -0.33
CA ILE A 84 1.52 15.09 -0.96
C ILE A 84 1.03 16.43 -0.44
N ILE A 85 1.96 17.26 0.04
CA ILE A 85 1.66 18.58 0.60
C ILE A 85 2.24 19.65 -0.32
N TYR A 86 1.45 20.66 -0.64
CA TYR A 86 1.83 21.81 -1.46
C TYR A 86 1.71 23.10 -0.62
N CYS A 87 2.71 23.97 -0.68
CA CYS A 87 2.61 25.33 -0.14
C CYS A 87 1.83 26.21 -1.13
N GLY A 88 1.11 27.21 -0.63
CA GLY A 88 0.57 28.27 -1.48
C GLY A 88 1.65 29.25 -1.95
N LYS A 89 1.28 30.13 -2.88
CA LYS A 89 2.15 31.20 -3.41
C LYS A 89 2.66 32.15 -2.33
N THR A 90 1.88 32.28 -1.26
CA THR A 90 2.21 33.10 -0.11
C THR A 90 2.19 32.20 1.12
N CYS A 91 3.37 31.79 1.61
CA CYS A 91 3.48 30.93 2.80
C CYS A 91 4.60 31.39 3.74
N GLN A 92 4.65 30.88 4.96
CA GLN A 92 5.70 31.19 5.92
C GLN A 92 6.97 30.36 5.64
N TYR A 93 8.11 30.90 6.04
CA TYR A 93 9.36 30.12 5.97
C TYR A 93 9.27 28.93 6.93
N GLY A 94 9.50 27.71 6.42
CA GLY A 94 9.38 26.50 7.23
C GLY A 94 7.96 25.92 7.35
N GLU A 95 6.96 26.51 6.66
CA GLU A 95 5.55 26.09 6.79
C GLU A 95 5.36 24.65 6.30
N ILE A 96 5.94 24.30 5.15
CA ILE A 96 5.79 22.95 4.59
C ILE A 96 6.48 21.88 5.47
N GLU A 97 7.63 22.21 6.06
CA GLU A 97 8.33 21.35 7.02
C GLU A 97 7.52 21.17 8.31
N ALA A 98 6.82 22.22 8.75
CA ALA A 98 5.92 22.13 9.90
C ALA A 98 4.73 21.20 9.61
N HIS A 99 4.10 21.31 8.43
CA HIS A 99 3.01 20.40 8.03
C HIS A 99 3.50 18.95 7.85
N LEU A 100 4.65 18.76 7.21
CA LEU A 100 5.29 17.44 7.08
C LEU A 100 5.51 16.81 8.46
N ARG A 101 6.04 17.58 9.42
CA ARG A 101 6.23 17.10 10.79
C ARG A 101 4.91 16.75 11.45
N GLY A 102 3.90 17.62 11.35
CA GLY A 102 2.57 17.41 11.92
C GLY A 102 1.91 16.13 11.42
N ILE A 103 1.91 15.92 10.10
CA ILE A 103 1.34 14.71 9.48
C ILE A 103 2.12 13.47 9.90
N ASN A 104 3.46 13.51 9.89
CA ASN A 104 4.26 12.38 10.35
C ASN A 104 4.00 12.02 11.83
N LEU A 105 3.85 13.03 12.70
CA LEU A 105 3.47 12.81 14.10
C LEU A 105 2.07 12.21 14.23
N SER A 106 1.10 12.67 13.42
CA SER A 106 -0.27 12.12 13.38
C SER A 106 -0.28 10.66 12.95
N LEU A 107 0.46 10.31 11.89
CA LEU A 107 0.61 8.93 11.41
C LEU A 107 1.21 8.03 12.50
N ARG A 108 2.30 8.48 13.15
CA ARG A 108 2.93 7.76 14.27
C ARG A 108 2.00 7.59 15.46
N GLY A 109 1.25 8.64 15.83
CA GLY A 109 0.26 8.60 16.90
C GLY A 109 -0.87 7.59 16.64
N LYS A 110 -1.21 7.36 15.36
CA LYS A 110 -2.19 6.33 14.93
C LYS A 110 -1.57 4.94 14.76
N GLY A 111 -0.28 4.76 15.06
CA GLY A 111 0.44 3.49 14.91
C GLY A 111 0.66 3.06 13.45
N LEU A 112 0.60 4.00 12.50
CA LEU A 112 0.80 3.72 11.08
C LEU A 112 2.30 3.66 10.79
N LYS A 113 2.74 2.55 10.18
CA LYS A 113 4.16 2.31 9.89
C LYS A 113 4.61 3.17 8.71
N ASP A 114 5.80 3.78 8.84
CA ASP A 114 6.48 4.54 7.77
C ASP A 114 6.67 3.75 6.45
N LYS A 115 6.57 2.41 6.48
CA LYS A 115 6.64 1.58 5.27
C LYS A 115 5.33 1.54 4.47
N GLN A 116 4.19 1.78 5.12
CA GLN A 116 2.86 1.73 4.51
C GLN A 116 2.38 3.10 4.05
N PHE A 117 2.91 4.18 4.64
CA PHE A 117 2.54 5.55 4.31
C PHE A 117 3.79 6.35 3.96
N LEU A 118 3.73 7.07 2.84
CA LEU A 118 4.75 8.00 2.41
C LEU A 118 4.19 9.42 2.48
N VAL A 119 4.98 10.37 2.97
CA VAL A 119 4.61 11.80 2.98
C VAL A 119 5.64 12.55 2.17
N LEU A 120 5.20 13.29 1.15
CA LEU A 120 6.07 14.02 0.23
C LEU A 120 5.76 15.51 0.21
N GLN A 121 6.83 16.28 -0.01
CA GLN A 121 6.74 17.68 -0.39
C GLN A 121 6.46 17.76 -1.90
N GLY A 122 5.30 18.32 -2.26
CA GLY A 122 4.86 18.46 -3.65
C GLY A 122 5.30 19.75 -4.34
N GLY A 123 5.90 20.69 -3.59
CA GLY A 123 6.33 21.99 -4.12
C GLY A 123 5.34 23.11 -3.82
N TYR A 124 5.17 24.03 -4.76
CA TYR A 124 4.39 25.25 -4.59
C TYR A 124 3.28 25.33 -5.63
N ARG A 125 2.09 25.75 -5.19
CA ARG A 125 0.91 26.01 -6.00
C ARG A 125 0.38 27.41 -5.72
N GLU A 126 -0.55 27.89 -6.53
CA GLU A 126 -1.25 29.16 -6.26
C GLU A 126 -1.87 29.14 -4.85
N GLU A 127 -2.48 28.03 -4.47
CA GLU A 127 -3.08 27.81 -3.15
C GLU A 127 -2.44 26.63 -2.43
N PHE A 128 -2.49 26.65 -1.10
CA PHE A 128 -2.09 25.52 -0.28
C PHE A 128 -2.98 24.30 -0.60
N GLY A 129 -2.41 23.11 -0.52
CA GLY A 129 -3.20 21.90 -0.73
C GLY A 129 -2.52 20.65 -0.20
N ILE A 130 -3.33 19.67 0.19
CA ILE A 130 -2.88 18.33 0.56
C ILE A 130 -3.65 17.33 -0.28
N GLU A 131 -2.94 16.39 -0.90
CA GLU A 131 -3.53 15.31 -1.67
C GLU A 131 -3.25 13.96 -1.01
N TYR A 132 -4.26 13.09 -0.99
CA TYR A 132 -4.20 11.76 -0.40
C TYR A 132 -4.39 10.71 -1.50
N TRP A 133 -3.34 9.96 -1.76
CA TRP A 133 -3.23 9.00 -2.86
C TRP A 133 -3.14 7.57 -2.32
N LEU A 134 -3.87 6.67 -2.96
CA LEU A 134 -3.70 5.23 -2.81
C LEU A 134 -2.75 4.74 -3.91
N MET A 135 -1.64 4.14 -3.51
CA MET A 135 -0.63 3.57 -4.40
C MET A 135 -0.64 2.05 -4.32
N PRO A 136 -1.11 1.35 -5.37
CA PRO A 136 -0.94 -0.09 -5.49
C PRO A 136 0.54 -0.51 -5.48
N GLU A 137 0.79 -1.78 -5.19
CA GLU A 137 2.11 -2.39 -5.38
C GLU A 137 2.56 -2.22 -6.84
N ASN A 138 3.82 -1.82 -7.04
CA ASN A 138 4.42 -1.51 -8.35
C ASN A 138 3.81 -0.33 -9.11
N ALA A 139 2.91 0.46 -8.51
CA ALA A 139 2.44 1.69 -9.12
C ALA A 139 3.57 2.75 -9.17
N CYS A 140 3.60 3.51 -10.26
CA CYS A 140 4.45 4.69 -10.34
C CYS A 140 4.00 5.75 -9.32
N LEU A 141 4.98 6.43 -8.73
CA LEU A 141 4.70 7.56 -7.84
C LEU A 141 4.04 8.68 -8.67
N PRO A 142 2.89 9.24 -8.23
CA PRO A 142 2.33 10.41 -8.89
C PRO A 142 3.34 11.55 -8.86
N ILE A 143 3.52 12.19 -10.01
CA ILE A 143 4.39 13.36 -10.15
C ILE A 143 3.67 14.53 -9.49
N PRO A 144 4.27 15.22 -8.51
CA PRO A 144 3.66 16.39 -7.92
C PRO A 144 3.41 17.47 -8.96
N ASP A 145 2.20 18.03 -8.96
CA ASP A 145 1.81 19.07 -9.90
C ASP A 145 2.05 20.46 -9.29
N SER A 146 3.33 20.83 -9.18
CA SER A 146 3.76 22.16 -8.72
C SER A 146 3.54 23.17 -9.85
N THR A 147 2.71 24.18 -9.60
CA THR A 147 2.40 25.20 -10.62
C THR A 147 3.27 26.45 -10.50
N ILE A 148 4.03 26.58 -9.41
CA ILE A 148 4.84 27.76 -9.09
C ILE A 148 6.30 27.36 -8.88
N ASP A 149 7.23 28.15 -9.43
CA ASP A 149 8.66 28.08 -9.12
C ASP A 149 8.91 28.75 -7.75
N ILE A 150 9.80 28.18 -6.95
CA ILE A 150 10.20 28.72 -5.64
C ILE A 150 10.61 30.20 -5.71
N LYS A 151 11.16 30.66 -6.85
CA LYS A 151 11.54 32.07 -7.06
C LYS A 151 10.37 33.05 -7.02
N ASP A 152 9.17 32.58 -7.36
CA ASP A 152 7.95 33.40 -7.42
C ASP A 152 7.13 33.32 -6.11
N VAL A 153 7.59 32.53 -5.14
CA VAL A 153 6.94 32.36 -3.83
C VAL A 153 7.25 33.55 -2.93
N LYS A 154 6.21 34.11 -2.33
CA LYS A 154 6.30 35.21 -1.38
C LYS A 154 6.28 34.68 0.05
N PHE A 155 7.45 34.61 0.67
CA PHE A 155 7.55 34.19 2.06
C PHE A 155 7.11 35.30 3.03
N LYS A 156 6.11 35.02 3.86
CA LYS A 156 5.65 35.95 4.92
C LYS A 156 6.51 35.78 6.18
N GLY A 157 7.01 36.89 6.72
CA GLY A 157 7.76 36.95 7.98
C GLY A 157 9.26 37.14 7.79
N THR A 158 9.85 38.03 8.60
CA THR A 158 11.28 38.37 8.61
C THR A 158 12.15 37.41 9.42
N TYR A 159 11.56 36.39 10.05
CA TYR A 159 12.29 35.55 10.99
C TYR A 159 13.11 34.50 10.22
N LYS A 160 14.33 34.89 9.83
CA LYS A 160 15.44 33.95 9.67
C LYS A 160 15.60 33.25 11.02
N ARG A 161 14.84 32.19 11.30
CA ARG A 161 15.21 31.28 12.38
C ARG A 161 16.61 30.82 12.01
N LYS A 162 17.64 31.30 12.72
CA LYS A 162 18.84 30.51 12.93
C LYS A 162 18.30 29.14 13.30
N PHE A 163 18.50 28.14 12.45
CA PHE A 163 18.28 26.76 12.82
C PHE A 163 19.14 26.53 14.07
N VAL A 164 18.55 26.68 15.25
CA VAL A 164 19.05 25.98 16.42
C VAL A 164 18.59 24.57 16.14
N ALA A 165 19.44 23.80 15.48
CA ALA A 165 19.34 22.36 15.52
C ALA A 165 19.24 22.02 17.00
N TYR A 166 18.07 21.56 17.44
CA TYR A 166 18.03 20.81 18.67
C TYR A 166 18.75 19.53 18.32
N ASP A 167 20.05 19.51 18.59
CA ASP A 167 20.76 18.26 18.81
C ASP A 167 19.94 17.47 19.83
N CYS A 168 19.71 16.21 19.48
CA CYS A 168 18.74 15.32 20.07
C CYS A 168 18.80 15.25 21.60
N CYS A 169 17.63 14.99 22.21
CA CYS A 169 17.52 14.12 23.38
C CYS A 169 16.62 12.94 22.99
#